data_AF-A0A0G0NL64-F1
#
_entry.id   AF-A0A0G0NL64-F1
#
_cell.length_a   1.000
_cell.length_b   1.000
_cell.length_c   1.000
_cell.angle_alpha   90.00
_cell.angle_beta   90.00
_cell.angle_gamma   90.00
#
_symmetry.space_group_name_H-M   'P 1'
#
loop_
_entity.id
_entity.type
_entity.pdbx_description
1 polymer ?
#
loop_
_entity_poly.entity_id
_entity_poly.type
_entity_poly.pdbx_seq_one_letter_code
_entity_poly.pdbx_strand_id
1 'polypeptide(L)'
;MSKIKKALLVLLLTFFFVRPIFVAAESESEKLERLSNEIEQYEQELGKLKSQASTLSNQIAQYDAQIRLTTLKIAQTEEKILLLGGRIDQLETSLTALTKAFTSRVVYTYKMSRLNEAYLMLIFSSDLNSAISSFHYLQKIQEADRDLLVRLEKAQVDYRDQKSDQEELQGQLEEQKSVLGAQKTAKAVLLEQTRNDERRYQQLLSAVRAEFEAIQAILAGKGQEEEVGKVSVGQRIASIIQGASCNSSGSHLHFIIRQGTATQNPFSYLRSGIDYENCSGSSCGSNDGDPFSPTGGWDWPINPKIKFSQGYGSTWAVRNTWVGRVYQFHNGVDISSNSTEVKAVKTGTLFRGSYGTGSCRLRYVRVDHEDSDLDTLYLHINY
;
A
#
# COMPACT_ATOMS: atom_id res chain seq x y z
N MET A 1 64.70 -33.81 12.69
CA MET A 1 63.80 -33.40 13.79
C MET A 1 63.24 -31.97 13.64
N SER A 2 62.77 -31.55 12.45
CA SER A 2 62.36 -30.14 12.21
C SER A 2 60.91 -29.94 11.77
N LYS A 3 60.23 -30.97 11.21
CA LYS A 3 58.85 -30.83 10.72
C LYS A 3 57.76 -31.26 11.72
N ILE A 4 58.08 -32.12 12.69
CA ILE A 4 57.11 -32.63 13.69
C ILE A 4 56.88 -31.63 14.84
N LYS A 5 57.87 -30.78 15.18
CA LYS A 5 57.72 -29.77 16.24
C LYS A 5 56.89 -28.54 15.82
N LYS A 6 56.78 -28.24 14.52
CA LYS A 6 55.95 -27.14 14.01
C LYS A 6 54.47 -27.48 13.90
N ALA A 7 54.12 -28.76 13.71
CA ALA A 7 52.73 -29.21 13.70
C ALA A 7 52.11 -29.21 15.11
N LEU A 8 52.90 -29.49 16.15
CA LEU A 8 52.42 -29.47 17.54
C LEU A 8 52.16 -28.06 18.08
N LEU A 9 52.89 -27.05 17.60
CA LEU A 9 52.72 -25.64 18.04
C LEU A 9 51.49 -24.98 17.40
N VAL A 10 51.07 -25.42 16.21
CA VAL A 10 49.86 -24.91 15.53
C VAL A 10 48.60 -25.59 16.07
N LEU A 11 48.69 -26.83 16.57
CA LEU A 11 47.56 -27.52 17.22
C LEU A 11 47.28 -27.02 18.66
N LEU A 12 48.28 -26.43 19.33
CA LEU A 12 48.15 -25.88 20.68
C LEU A 12 47.70 -24.40 20.71
N LEU A 13 47.70 -23.70 19.57
CA LEU A 13 47.26 -22.31 19.45
C LEU A 13 45.83 -22.17 18.89
N THR A 14 45.21 -23.25 18.40
CA THR A 14 43.80 -23.27 17.98
C THR A 14 42.84 -23.71 19.07
N PHE A 15 43.34 -24.20 20.23
CA PHE A 15 42.51 -24.66 21.34
C PHE A 15 42.16 -23.57 22.37
N PHE A 16 42.61 -22.32 22.19
CA PHE A 16 42.40 -21.23 23.16
C PHE A 16 41.52 -20.06 22.67
N PHE A 17 40.85 -20.20 21.51
CA PHE A 17 39.94 -19.16 20.99
C PHE A 17 38.54 -19.67 20.58
N VAL A 18 38.10 -20.82 21.11
CA VAL A 18 36.67 -21.14 21.16
C VAL A 18 36.17 -20.75 22.55
N ARG A 19 35.85 -19.45 22.73
CA ARG A 19 35.00 -19.08 23.86
C ARG A 19 33.69 -19.84 23.66
N PRO A 20 33.20 -20.62 24.65
CA PRO A 20 31.83 -21.08 24.59
C PRO A 20 30.97 -19.83 24.53
N ILE A 21 30.28 -19.62 23.42
CA ILE A 21 29.14 -18.71 23.39
C ILE A 21 28.13 -19.41 24.29
N PHE A 22 28.10 -19.01 25.56
CA PHE A 22 26.94 -19.24 26.40
C PHE A 22 25.81 -18.45 25.76
N VAL A 23 25.08 -19.07 24.83
CA VAL A 23 23.72 -18.67 24.52
C VAL A 23 22.94 -19.04 25.78
N ALA A 24 22.77 -18.08 26.68
CA ALA A 24 21.79 -18.23 27.74
C ALA A 24 20.44 -18.45 27.05
N ALA A 25 19.79 -19.58 27.33
CA ALA A 25 18.42 -19.77 26.89
C ALA A 25 17.59 -18.67 27.55
N GLU A 26 17.00 -17.80 26.73
CA GLU A 26 16.09 -16.74 27.19
C GLU A 26 14.97 -17.39 27.99
N SER A 27 14.75 -16.92 29.22
CA SER A 27 13.64 -17.44 30.03
C SER A 27 12.30 -16.97 29.44
N GLU A 28 11.24 -17.76 29.66
CA GLU A 28 9.90 -17.44 29.16
C GLU A 28 9.40 -16.08 29.69
N SER A 29 9.81 -15.70 30.90
CA SER A 29 9.55 -14.39 31.50
C SER A 29 10.30 -13.25 30.81
N GLU A 30 11.58 -13.43 30.47
CA GLU A 30 12.36 -12.45 29.73
C GLU A 30 11.78 -12.24 28.32
N LYS A 31 11.32 -13.33 27.68
CA LYS A 31 10.66 -13.28 26.38
C LYS A 31 9.36 -12.48 26.39
N LEU A 32 8.51 -12.70 27.40
CA LEU A 32 7.26 -11.95 27.57
C LEU A 32 7.50 -10.46 27.90
N GLU A 33 8.52 -10.16 28.70
CA GLU A 33 8.92 -8.79 29.01
C GLU A 33 9.41 -8.07 27.75
N ARG A 34 10.30 -8.70 26.96
CA ARG A 34 10.76 -8.16 25.69
C ARG A 34 9.60 -7.87 24.73
N LEU A 35 8.68 -8.84 24.55
CA LEU A 35 7.51 -8.67 23.69
C LEU A 35 6.62 -7.51 24.16
N SER A 36 6.45 -7.34 25.48
CA SER A 36 5.66 -6.24 26.04
C SER A 36 6.31 -4.88 25.76
N ASN A 37 7.63 -4.78 25.91
CA ASN A 37 8.37 -3.57 25.59
C ASN A 37 8.30 -3.22 24.10
N GLU A 38 8.42 -4.21 23.20
CA GLU A 38 8.26 -3.99 21.76
C GLU A 38 6.83 -3.55 21.40
N ILE A 39 5.80 -4.13 22.04
CA ILE A 39 4.39 -3.72 21.86
C ILE A 39 4.21 -2.25 22.24
N GLU A 40 4.72 -1.83 23.41
CA GLU A 40 4.59 -0.45 23.88
C GLU A 40 5.27 0.53 22.92
N GLN A 41 6.46 0.20 22.41
CA GLN A 41 7.17 1.01 21.43
C GLN A 41 6.34 1.24 20.16
N TYR A 42 5.75 0.17 19.61
CA TYR A 42 4.92 0.27 18.40
C TYR A 42 3.58 0.97 18.65
N GLU A 43 3.01 0.88 19.86
CA GLU A 43 1.83 1.65 20.24
C GLU A 43 2.13 3.16 20.29
N GLN A 44 3.28 3.55 20.85
CA GLN A 44 3.75 4.93 20.86
C GLN A 44 4.06 5.43 19.44
N GLU A 45 4.71 4.61 18.60
CA GLU A 45 5.00 4.94 17.21
C GLU A 45 3.72 5.19 16.41
N LEU A 46 2.69 4.36 16.58
CA LEU A 46 1.38 4.58 15.97
C LEU A 46 0.72 5.88 16.43
N GLY A 47 0.85 6.24 17.71
CA GLY A 47 0.38 7.52 18.23
C GLY A 47 1.04 8.70 17.51
N LYS A 48 2.36 8.64 17.31
CA LYS A 48 3.11 9.66 16.57
C LYS A 48 2.68 9.74 15.11
N LEU A 49 2.61 8.61 14.40
CA LEU A 49 2.22 8.56 12.98
C LEU A 49 0.79 9.08 12.75
N LYS A 50 -0.14 8.81 13.68
CA LYS A 50 -1.52 9.35 13.63
C LYS A 50 -1.59 10.87 13.81
N SER A 51 -0.66 11.45 14.56
CA SER A 51 -0.60 12.91 14.78
C SER A 51 0.00 13.70 13.61
N GLN A 52 0.66 13.01 12.67
CA GLN A 52 1.26 13.62 11.48
C GLN A 52 0.24 13.83 10.36
N ALA A 53 0.57 14.70 9.40
CA ALA A 53 -0.28 14.97 8.24
C ALA A 53 -0.62 13.68 7.46
N SER A 54 -1.87 13.58 6.99
CA SER A 54 -2.34 12.43 6.21
C SER A 54 -1.75 12.48 4.79
N THR A 55 -0.69 11.71 4.57
CA THR A 55 -0.08 11.48 3.26
C THR A 55 -0.09 10.00 2.96
N LEU A 56 -0.01 9.63 1.68
CA LEU A 56 0.06 8.24 1.25
C LEU A 56 1.25 7.49 1.88
N SER A 57 2.40 8.16 1.98
CA SER A 57 3.58 7.63 2.68
C SER A 57 3.33 7.42 4.17
N ASN A 58 2.65 8.35 4.84
CA ASN A 58 2.28 8.20 6.25
C ASN A 58 1.25 7.06 6.44
N GLN A 59 0.29 6.90 5.54
CA GLN A 59 -0.68 5.80 5.59
C GLN A 59 0.00 4.43 5.44
N ILE A 60 0.98 4.30 4.54
CA ILE A 60 1.79 3.09 4.40
C ILE A 60 2.57 2.81 5.70
N ALA A 61 3.22 3.83 6.27
CA ALA A 61 3.97 3.70 7.53
C ALA A 61 3.06 3.28 8.70
N GLN A 62 1.83 3.80 8.77
CA GLN A 62 0.84 3.37 9.77
C GLN A 62 0.46 1.90 9.61
N TYR A 63 0.23 1.43 8.38
CA TYR A 63 -0.03 0.00 8.15
C TYR A 63 1.17 -0.87 8.53
N ASP A 64 2.40 -0.43 8.26
CA ASP A 64 3.62 -1.14 8.67
C ASP A 64 3.72 -1.29 10.19
N ALA A 65 3.52 -0.20 10.93
CA ALA A 65 3.52 -0.23 12.38
C ALA A 65 2.37 -1.08 12.96
N GLN A 66 1.17 -1.02 12.36
CA GLN A 66 0.03 -1.87 12.77
C GLN A 66 0.31 -3.35 12.53
N ILE A 67 0.83 -3.73 11.36
CA ILE A 67 1.17 -5.12 11.04
C ILE A 67 2.20 -5.66 12.02
N ARG A 68 3.22 -4.86 12.35
CA ARG A 68 4.25 -5.24 13.32
C ARG A 68 3.68 -5.39 14.72
N LEU A 69 2.85 -4.45 15.18
CA LEU A 69 2.16 -4.52 16.46
C LEU A 69 1.30 -5.78 16.58
N THR A 70 0.46 -6.06 15.58
CA THR A 70 -0.40 -7.26 15.58
C THR A 70 0.44 -8.54 15.57
N THR A 71 1.56 -8.57 14.84
CA THR A 71 2.48 -9.72 14.84
C THR A 71 3.10 -9.97 16.21
N LEU A 72 3.48 -8.92 16.93
CA LEU A 72 4.02 -9.03 18.29
C LEU A 72 2.97 -9.50 19.30
N LYS A 73 1.71 -9.01 19.17
CA LYS A 73 0.59 -9.47 19.99
C LYS A 73 0.29 -10.95 19.76
N ILE A 74 0.32 -11.41 18.51
CA ILE A 74 0.21 -12.85 18.17
C ILE A 74 1.29 -13.65 18.89
N ALA A 75 2.57 -13.25 18.76
CA ALA A 75 3.68 -13.95 19.40
C ALA A 75 3.55 -13.99 20.94
N GLN A 76 3.05 -12.90 21.56
CA GLN A 76 2.80 -12.86 22.99
C GLN A 76 1.65 -13.79 23.40
N THR A 77 0.56 -13.83 22.63
CA THR A 77 -0.57 -14.73 22.88
C THR A 77 -0.16 -16.20 22.73
N GLU A 78 0.60 -16.54 21.69
CA GLU A 78 1.15 -17.89 21.47
C GLU A 78 2.04 -18.33 22.64
N GLU A 79 2.89 -17.44 23.16
CA GLU A 79 3.73 -17.73 24.33
C GLU A 79 2.88 -17.98 25.59
N LYS A 80 1.84 -17.16 25.82
CA LYS A 80 0.91 -17.35 26.94
C LYS A 80 0.17 -18.68 26.85
N ILE A 81 -0.28 -19.07 25.66
CA ILE A 81 -0.94 -20.37 25.42
C ILE A 81 0.01 -21.53 25.74
N LEU A 82 1.28 -21.42 25.33
CA LEU A 82 2.30 -22.44 25.59
C LEU A 82 2.56 -22.59 27.09
N LEU A 83 2.76 -21.48 27.81
CA LEU A 83 2.95 -21.47 29.26
C LEU A 83 1.75 -22.04 30.01
N LEU A 84 0.54 -21.66 29.61
CA LEU A 84 -0.68 -22.14 30.22
C LEU A 84 -0.88 -23.64 29.95
N GLY A 85 -0.56 -24.12 28.75
CA GLY A 85 -0.55 -25.54 28.42
C GLY A 85 0.35 -26.35 29.35
N GLY A 86 1.58 -25.89 29.59
CA GLY A 86 2.49 -26.56 30.52
C GLY A 86 1.98 -26.61 31.97
N ARG A 87 1.29 -25.57 32.44
CA ARG A 87 0.65 -25.55 33.77
C ARG A 87 -0.53 -26.50 33.87
N ILE A 88 -1.35 -26.56 32.83
CA ILE A 88 -2.48 -27.49 32.71
C ILE A 88 -1.97 -28.94 32.79
N ASP A 89 -0.89 -29.28 32.08
CA ASP A 89 -0.30 -30.63 32.09
C ASP A 89 0.21 -31.03 33.50
N GLN A 90 0.81 -30.07 34.22
CA GLN A 90 1.25 -30.28 35.62
C GLN A 90 0.06 -30.46 36.57
N LEU A 91 -1.01 -29.67 36.40
CA LEU A 91 -2.23 -29.81 37.18
C LEU A 91 -2.94 -31.13 36.91
N GLU A 92 -3.01 -31.57 35.65
CA GLU A 92 -3.60 -32.85 35.26
C GLU A 92 -2.85 -34.03 35.90
N THR A 93 -1.52 -33.98 35.89
CA THR A 93 -0.67 -34.98 36.55
C THR A 93 -0.93 -35.01 38.06
N SER A 94 -1.01 -33.84 38.69
CA SER A 94 -1.25 -33.69 40.13
C SER A 94 -2.65 -34.17 40.53
N LEU A 95 -3.67 -33.80 39.75
CA LEU A 95 -5.06 -34.25 39.92
C LEU A 95 -5.17 -35.77 39.80
N THR A 96 -4.48 -36.37 38.82
CA THR A 96 -4.47 -37.82 38.64
C THR A 96 -3.86 -38.52 39.86
N ALA A 97 -2.73 -38.01 40.37
CA ALA A 97 -2.07 -38.55 41.56
C ALA A 97 -2.94 -38.40 42.83
N LEU A 98 -3.52 -37.21 43.05
CA LEU A 98 -4.39 -36.92 44.20
C LEU A 98 -5.67 -37.76 44.15
N THR A 99 -6.29 -37.89 42.99
CA THR A 99 -7.47 -38.74 42.79
C THR A 99 -7.17 -40.19 43.12
N LYS A 100 -6.04 -40.72 42.62
CA LYS A 100 -5.62 -42.10 42.92
C LYS A 100 -5.37 -42.33 44.41
N ALA A 101 -4.69 -41.37 45.07
CA ALA A 101 -4.45 -41.43 46.52
C ALA A 101 -5.77 -41.38 47.31
N PHE A 102 -6.68 -40.48 46.93
CA PHE A 102 -7.99 -40.34 47.54
C PHE A 102 -8.85 -41.60 47.36
N THR A 103 -8.94 -42.16 46.14
CA THR A 103 -9.70 -43.39 45.88
C THR A 103 -9.15 -44.56 46.70
N SER A 104 -7.83 -44.72 46.78
CA SER A 104 -7.23 -45.76 47.63
C SER A 104 -7.65 -45.59 49.09
N ARG A 105 -7.58 -44.36 49.59
CA ARG A 105 -7.89 -44.02 50.99
C ARG A 105 -9.37 -44.20 51.32
N VAL A 106 -10.29 -43.80 50.44
CA VAL A 106 -11.73 -44.03 50.59
C VAL A 106 -12.05 -45.52 50.69
N VAL A 107 -11.41 -46.38 49.88
CA VAL A 107 -11.62 -47.84 49.95
C VAL A 107 -11.15 -48.39 51.30
N TYR A 108 -10.02 -47.93 51.84
CA TYR A 108 -9.55 -48.32 53.17
C TYR A 108 -10.48 -47.82 54.28
N THR A 109 -10.87 -46.54 54.25
CA THR A 109 -11.79 -45.94 55.23
C THR A 109 -13.16 -46.63 55.19
N TYR A 110 -13.68 -47.00 54.03
CA TYR A 110 -14.93 -47.76 53.90
C TYR A 110 -14.83 -49.17 54.49
N LYS A 111 -13.74 -49.90 54.19
CA LYS A 111 -13.47 -51.22 54.78
C LYS A 111 -13.31 -51.14 56.30
N MET A 112 -12.63 -50.12 56.80
CA MET A 112 -12.49 -49.85 58.23
C MET A 112 -13.82 -49.47 58.87
N SER A 113 -14.64 -48.62 58.25
CA SER A 113 -15.95 -48.20 58.77
C SER A 113 -16.92 -49.36 58.93
N ARG A 114 -16.82 -50.41 58.10
CA ARG A 114 -17.59 -51.66 58.27
C ARG A 114 -17.13 -52.52 59.46
N LEU A 115 -15.92 -52.28 59.98
CA LEU A 115 -15.31 -53.02 61.08
C LEU A 115 -15.26 -52.18 62.39
N ASN A 116 -15.29 -50.85 62.28
CA ASN A 116 -15.19 -49.88 63.36
C ASN A 116 -16.53 -49.18 63.60
N GLU A 117 -17.39 -49.82 64.38
CA GLU A 117 -18.29 -49.05 65.22
C GLU A 117 -17.43 -48.42 66.33
N ALA A 118 -17.44 -47.09 66.49
CA ALA A 118 -16.52 -46.39 67.41
C ALA A 118 -16.56 -46.92 68.86
N TYR A 119 -17.70 -47.51 69.26
CA TYR A 119 -17.88 -48.18 70.54
C TYR A 119 -17.17 -49.55 70.63
N LEU A 120 -17.01 -50.29 69.54
CA LEU A 120 -16.29 -51.57 69.52
C LEU A 120 -14.77 -51.35 69.74
N MET A 121 -14.21 -50.24 69.26
CA MET A 121 -12.80 -49.88 69.51
C MET A 121 -12.52 -49.62 71.00
N LEU A 122 -13.49 -49.04 71.73
CA LEU A 122 -13.39 -48.85 73.18
C LEU A 122 -13.49 -50.19 73.92
N ILE A 123 -14.33 -51.12 73.44
CA ILE A 123 -14.59 -52.43 74.07
C ILE A 123 -13.46 -53.45 73.83
N PHE A 124 -12.80 -53.42 72.67
CA PHE A 124 -11.74 -54.37 72.31
C PHE A 124 -10.31 -53.87 72.55
N SER A 125 -10.14 -52.65 73.06
CA SER A 125 -8.83 -52.13 73.45
C SER A 125 -8.31 -52.85 74.71
N SER A 126 -6.99 -53.11 74.76
CA SER A 126 -6.35 -53.77 75.90
C SER A 126 -6.40 -52.94 77.19
N ASP A 127 -6.51 -51.62 77.06
CA ASP A 127 -6.51 -50.64 78.14
C ASP A 127 -7.03 -49.28 77.65
N LEU A 128 -7.42 -48.40 78.59
CA LEU A 128 -8.00 -47.10 78.30
C LEU A 128 -7.06 -46.16 77.52
N ASN A 129 -5.74 -46.25 77.74
CA ASN A 129 -4.75 -45.44 77.03
C ASN A 129 -4.66 -45.83 75.55
N SER A 130 -4.71 -47.12 75.26
CA SER A 130 -4.75 -47.67 73.90
C SER A 130 -6.03 -47.26 73.15
N ALA A 131 -7.16 -47.21 73.86
CA ALA A 131 -8.44 -46.73 73.33
C ALA A 131 -8.41 -45.23 72.96
N ILE A 132 -7.92 -44.38 73.88
CA ILE A 132 -7.77 -42.93 73.67
C ILE A 132 -6.80 -42.62 72.53
N SER A 133 -5.68 -43.34 72.45
CA SER A 133 -4.70 -43.17 71.38
C SER A 133 -5.28 -43.52 70.01
N SER A 134 -6.03 -44.62 69.91
CA SER A 134 -6.69 -45.05 68.66
C SER A 134 -7.74 -44.04 68.20
N PHE A 135 -8.50 -43.46 69.13
CA PHE A 135 -9.45 -42.38 68.84
C PHE A 135 -8.75 -41.13 68.29
N HIS A 136 -7.65 -40.70 68.90
CA HIS A 136 -6.85 -39.58 68.39
C HIS A 136 -6.28 -39.84 67.00
N TYR A 137 -5.81 -41.05 66.70
CA TYR A 137 -5.35 -41.41 65.36
C TYR A 137 -6.47 -41.37 64.32
N LEU A 138 -7.68 -41.83 64.67
CA LEU A 138 -8.84 -41.72 63.78
C LEU A 138 -9.20 -40.26 63.49
N GLN A 139 -9.19 -39.38 64.50
CA GLN A 139 -9.40 -37.94 64.28
C GLN A 139 -8.35 -37.36 63.33
N LYS A 140 -7.07 -37.72 63.50
CA LYS A 140 -5.98 -37.26 62.61
C LYS A 140 -6.14 -37.75 61.17
N ILE A 141 -6.62 -38.98 61.00
CA ILE A 141 -6.92 -39.53 59.67
C ILE A 141 -8.08 -38.76 59.03
N GLN A 142 -9.16 -38.49 59.76
CA GLN A 142 -10.31 -37.72 59.28
C GLN A 142 -9.94 -36.28 58.90
N GLU A 143 -9.11 -35.61 59.69
CA GLU A 143 -8.57 -34.28 59.38
C GLU A 143 -7.80 -34.29 58.06
N ALA A 144 -6.90 -35.27 57.88
CA ALA A 144 -6.11 -35.40 56.65
C ALA A 144 -6.96 -35.78 55.42
N ASP A 145 -8.03 -36.57 55.59
CA ASP A 145 -8.98 -36.91 54.51
C ASP A 145 -9.74 -35.67 54.04
N ARG A 146 -10.18 -34.84 55.00
CA ARG A 146 -10.86 -33.57 54.71
C ARG A 146 -9.92 -32.59 54.01
N ASP A 147 -8.67 -32.48 54.45
CA ASP A 147 -7.67 -31.63 53.79
C ASP A 147 -7.39 -32.11 52.35
N LEU A 148 -7.29 -33.42 52.13
CA LEU A 148 -7.10 -34.00 50.80
C LEU A 148 -8.28 -33.69 49.86
N LEU A 149 -9.52 -33.77 50.35
CA LEU A 149 -10.72 -33.41 49.60
C LEU A 149 -10.72 -31.94 49.17
N VAL A 150 -10.40 -31.03 50.10
CA VAL A 150 -10.33 -29.59 49.81
C VAL A 150 -9.25 -29.29 48.76
N ARG A 151 -8.08 -29.94 48.86
CA ARG A 151 -7.02 -29.79 47.85
C ARG A 151 -7.42 -30.33 46.48
N LEU A 152 -8.13 -31.45 46.44
CA LEU A 152 -8.62 -32.04 45.19
C LEU A 152 -9.65 -31.13 44.52
N GLU A 153 -10.61 -30.61 45.29
CA GLU A 153 -11.61 -29.65 44.81
C GLU A 153 -10.93 -28.39 44.26
N LYS A 154 -10.00 -27.81 45.00
CA LYS A 154 -9.23 -26.64 44.55
C LYS A 154 -8.49 -26.92 43.24
N ALA A 155 -7.75 -28.02 43.17
CA ALA A 155 -7.01 -28.38 41.96
C ALA A 155 -7.94 -28.60 40.75
N GLN A 156 -9.14 -29.13 40.98
CA GLN A 156 -10.14 -29.35 39.92
C GLN A 156 -10.72 -28.03 39.41
N VAL A 157 -10.97 -27.06 40.30
CA VAL A 157 -11.39 -25.71 39.93
C VAL A 157 -10.27 -25.01 39.15
N ASP A 158 -9.06 -24.97 39.70
CA ASP A 158 -7.89 -24.34 39.06
C ASP A 158 -7.63 -24.90 37.64
N TYR A 159 -7.77 -26.21 37.46
CA TYR A 159 -7.62 -26.85 36.14
C TYR A 159 -8.71 -26.43 35.14
N ARG A 160 -9.97 -26.36 35.58
CA ARG A 160 -11.08 -25.92 34.71
C ARG A 160 -10.94 -24.46 34.30
N ASP A 161 -10.56 -23.61 35.25
CA ASP A 161 -10.36 -22.19 34.99
C ASP A 161 -9.21 -21.98 33.99
N GLN A 162 -8.08 -22.66 34.18
CA GLN A 162 -6.97 -22.58 33.21
C GLN A 162 -7.33 -23.12 31.82
N LYS A 163 -8.16 -24.16 31.73
CA LYS A 163 -8.68 -24.64 30.43
C LYS A 163 -9.57 -23.60 29.75
N SER A 164 -10.44 -22.94 30.51
CA SER A 164 -11.26 -21.84 30.01
C SER A 164 -10.40 -20.68 29.50
N ASP A 165 -9.38 -20.27 30.27
CA ASP A 165 -8.44 -19.21 29.86
C ASP A 165 -7.68 -19.59 28.58
N GLN A 166 -7.33 -20.88 28.40
CA GLN A 166 -6.67 -21.38 27.20
C GLN A 166 -7.58 -21.26 25.96
N GLU A 167 -8.86 -21.59 26.08
CA GLU A 167 -9.85 -21.44 25.01
C GLU A 167 -10.05 -19.96 24.64
N GLU A 168 -10.10 -19.07 25.63
CA GLU A 168 -10.19 -17.62 25.38
C GLU A 168 -8.97 -17.10 24.61
N LEU A 169 -7.75 -17.46 25.04
CA LEU A 169 -6.52 -17.06 24.35
C LEU A 169 -6.45 -17.61 22.91
N GLN A 170 -6.96 -18.82 22.67
CA GLN A 170 -7.06 -19.38 21.32
C GLN A 170 -8.04 -18.58 20.45
N GLY A 171 -9.18 -18.16 21.01
CA GLY A 171 -10.11 -17.26 20.33
C GLY A 171 -9.48 -15.91 19.97
N GLN A 172 -8.77 -15.30 20.93
CA GLN A 172 -8.03 -14.05 20.72
C GLN A 172 -6.95 -14.19 19.64
N LEU A 173 -6.24 -15.32 19.60
CA LEU A 173 -5.21 -15.60 18.60
C LEU A 173 -5.78 -15.64 17.18
N GLU A 174 -6.92 -16.30 16.98
CA GLU A 174 -7.56 -16.38 15.66
C GLU A 174 -8.11 -15.02 15.20
N GLU A 175 -8.66 -14.23 16.12
CA GLU A 175 -9.05 -12.84 15.82
C GLU A 175 -7.84 -12.00 15.40
N GLN A 176 -6.73 -12.08 16.14
CA GLN A 176 -5.49 -11.36 15.83
C GLN A 176 -4.93 -11.75 14.45
N LYS A 177 -4.95 -13.04 14.10
CA LYS A 177 -4.54 -13.51 12.76
C LYS A 177 -5.44 -12.98 11.64
N SER A 178 -6.75 -12.95 11.87
CA SER A 178 -7.71 -12.38 10.93
C SER A 178 -7.44 -10.89 10.69
N VAL A 179 -7.26 -10.12 11.76
CA VAL A 179 -6.91 -8.69 11.71
C VAL A 179 -5.60 -8.47 10.94
N LEU A 180 -4.57 -9.28 11.20
CA LEU A 180 -3.30 -9.21 10.48
C LEU A 180 -3.47 -9.43 8.96
N GLY A 181 -4.31 -10.39 8.57
CA GLY A 181 -4.63 -10.65 7.16
C GLY A 181 -5.32 -9.47 6.49
N ALA A 182 -6.29 -8.85 7.18
CA ALA A 182 -6.98 -7.66 6.70
C ALA A 182 -6.02 -6.47 6.53
N GLN A 183 -5.14 -6.21 7.51
CA GLN A 183 -4.14 -5.14 7.47
C GLN A 183 -3.17 -5.31 6.28
N LYS A 184 -2.67 -6.53 6.05
CA LYS A 184 -1.79 -6.83 4.90
C LYS A 184 -2.49 -6.60 3.56
N THR A 185 -3.75 -6.99 3.46
CA THR A 185 -4.55 -6.81 2.24
C THR A 185 -4.79 -5.32 1.96
N ALA A 186 -5.19 -4.55 2.97
CA ALA A 186 -5.41 -3.10 2.84
C ALA A 186 -4.13 -2.37 2.39
N LYS A 187 -2.97 -2.72 2.98
CA LYS A 187 -1.67 -2.19 2.56
C LYS A 187 -1.35 -2.51 1.09
N ALA A 188 -1.61 -3.74 0.65
CA ALA A 188 -1.34 -4.16 -0.73
C ALA A 188 -2.18 -3.36 -1.74
N VAL A 189 -3.47 -3.14 -1.44
CA VAL A 189 -4.37 -2.31 -2.27
C VAL A 189 -3.84 -0.89 -2.41
N LEU A 190 -3.42 -0.27 -1.30
CA LEU A 190 -2.89 1.10 -1.30
C LEU A 190 -1.61 1.23 -2.14
N LEU A 191 -0.70 0.25 -2.05
CA LEU A 191 0.51 0.21 -2.87
C LEU A 191 0.21 0.07 -4.36
N GLU A 192 -0.79 -0.73 -4.72
CA GLU A 192 -1.18 -0.94 -6.11
C GLU A 192 -1.82 0.32 -6.71
N GLN A 193 -2.69 1.00 -5.95
CA GLN A 193 -3.24 2.30 -6.35
C GLN A 193 -2.12 3.32 -6.61
N THR A 194 -1.17 3.44 -5.67
CA THR A 194 -0.01 4.34 -5.80
C THR A 194 0.81 4.06 -7.06
N ARG A 195 1.08 2.78 -7.35
CA ARG A 195 1.86 2.38 -8.54
C ARG A 195 1.14 2.69 -9.83
N ASN A 196 -0.18 2.50 -9.87
CA ASN A 196 -0.98 2.81 -11.05
C ASN A 196 -1.03 4.32 -11.31
N ASP A 197 -1.16 5.14 -10.28
CA ASP A 197 -1.11 6.60 -10.40
C ASP A 197 0.26 7.09 -10.87
N GLU A 198 1.35 6.57 -10.32
CA GLU A 198 2.71 6.90 -10.77
C GLU A 198 2.95 6.45 -12.22
N ARG A 199 2.53 5.24 -12.58
CA ARG A 199 2.63 4.76 -13.98
C ARG A 199 1.87 5.68 -14.93
N ARG A 200 0.66 6.11 -14.55
CA ARG A 200 -0.15 7.05 -15.34
C ARG A 200 0.53 8.40 -15.46
N TYR A 201 1.10 8.94 -14.38
CA TYR A 201 1.86 10.17 -14.40
C TYR A 201 3.07 10.09 -15.33
N GLN A 202 3.86 9.02 -15.25
CA GLN A 202 5.01 8.79 -16.11
C GLN A 202 4.61 8.63 -17.58
N GLN A 203 3.50 7.95 -17.87
CA GLN A 203 2.95 7.84 -19.22
C GLN A 203 2.59 9.23 -19.78
N LEU A 204 1.84 10.05 -19.03
CA LEU A 204 1.49 11.41 -19.44
C LEU A 204 2.74 12.28 -19.65
N LEU A 205 3.70 12.20 -18.74
CA LEU A 205 4.97 12.94 -18.84
C LEU A 205 5.75 12.55 -20.11
N SER A 206 5.81 11.26 -20.43
CA SER A 206 6.48 10.78 -21.64
C SER A 206 5.77 11.26 -22.92
N ALA A 207 4.44 11.24 -22.95
CA ALA A 207 3.65 11.69 -24.09
C ALA A 207 3.87 13.18 -24.37
N VAL A 208 3.76 14.04 -23.35
CA VAL A 208 3.94 15.50 -23.49
C VAL A 208 5.37 15.88 -23.85
N ARG A 209 6.38 15.14 -23.37
CA ARG A 209 7.78 15.34 -23.78
C ARG A 209 8.01 14.99 -25.24
N ALA A 210 7.51 13.84 -25.69
CA ALA A 210 7.61 13.40 -27.08
C ALA A 210 6.87 14.35 -28.03
N GLU A 211 5.70 14.84 -27.60
CA GLU A 211 4.93 15.87 -28.29
C GLU A 211 5.73 17.15 -28.43
N PHE A 212 6.21 17.71 -27.32
CA PHE A 212 6.98 18.95 -27.32
C PHE A 212 8.20 18.85 -28.24
N GLU A 213 8.99 17.78 -28.14
CA GLU A 213 10.14 17.55 -29.02
C GLU A 213 9.74 17.48 -30.50
N ALA A 214 8.67 16.77 -30.82
CA ALA A 214 8.18 16.63 -32.19
C ALA A 214 7.74 17.98 -32.77
N ILE A 215 6.98 18.79 -32.01
CA ILE A 215 6.53 20.10 -32.47
C ILE A 215 7.72 21.04 -32.67
N GLN A 216 8.70 21.06 -31.75
CA GLN A 216 9.90 21.89 -31.92
C GLN A 216 10.70 21.49 -33.17
N ALA A 217 10.81 20.20 -33.47
CA ALA A 217 11.50 19.75 -34.66
C ALA A 217 10.74 20.09 -35.96
N ILE A 218 9.41 19.96 -35.95
CA ILE A 218 8.54 20.38 -37.07
C ILE A 218 8.69 21.89 -37.32
N LEU A 219 8.67 22.70 -36.26
CA LEU A 219 8.87 24.15 -36.36
C LEU A 219 10.25 24.52 -36.90
N ALA A 220 11.28 23.74 -36.59
CA ALA A 220 12.63 23.86 -37.13
C ALA A 220 12.79 23.29 -38.56
N GLY A 221 11.71 22.85 -39.21
CA GLY A 221 11.72 22.33 -40.58
C GLY A 221 12.30 20.92 -40.72
N LYS A 222 12.39 20.15 -39.62
CA LYS A 222 12.93 18.78 -39.63
C LYS A 222 11.87 17.71 -39.93
N GLY A 223 10.62 18.11 -40.16
CA GLY A 223 9.55 17.20 -40.54
C GLY A 223 9.76 16.64 -41.95
N GLN A 224 9.33 15.40 -42.17
CA GLN A 224 9.31 14.80 -43.50
C GLN A 224 8.01 15.19 -44.19
N GLU A 225 8.10 16.09 -45.17
CA GLU A 225 6.95 16.68 -45.86
C GLU A 225 6.88 16.24 -47.33
N GLU A 226 5.64 16.00 -47.79
CA GLU A 226 5.30 15.77 -49.18
C GLU A 226 4.30 16.83 -49.64
N GLU A 227 4.57 17.48 -50.77
CA GLU A 227 3.64 18.43 -51.38
C GLU A 227 2.43 17.70 -51.96
N VAL A 228 1.23 18.15 -51.59
CA VAL A 228 -0.04 17.60 -52.10
C VAL A 228 -0.57 18.45 -53.25
N GLY A 229 -0.42 19.77 -53.16
CA GLY A 229 -0.89 20.73 -54.16
C GLY A 229 -1.69 21.88 -53.55
N LYS A 230 -2.38 22.65 -54.41
CA LYS A 230 -3.12 23.85 -53.99
C LYS A 230 -4.41 23.52 -53.26
N VAL A 231 -4.72 24.31 -52.23
CA VAL A 231 -5.97 24.23 -51.46
C VAL A 231 -6.60 25.61 -51.31
N SER A 232 -7.93 25.67 -51.39
CA SER A 232 -8.70 26.89 -51.16
C SER A 232 -9.10 27.05 -49.69
N VAL A 233 -9.36 28.28 -49.26
CA VAL A 233 -9.97 28.54 -47.94
C VAL A 233 -11.24 27.69 -47.72
N GLY A 234 -11.37 27.11 -46.52
CA GLY A 234 -12.51 26.26 -46.15
C GLY A 234 -12.46 24.84 -46.69
N GLN A 235 -11.52 24.50 -47.58
CA GLN A 235 -11.35 23.14 -48.07
C GLN A 235 -10.90 22.21 -46.94
N ARG A 236 -11.51 21.02 -46.87
CA ARG A 236 -11.08 19.97 -45.94
C ARG A 236 -9.67 19.48 -46.29
N ILE A 237 -8.78 19.49 -45.29
CA ILE A 237 -7.37 19.09 -45.45
C ILE A 237 -6.96 17.90 -44.58
N ALA A 238 -7.67 17.66 -43.47
CA ALA A 238 -7.36 16.58 -42.54
C ALA A 238 -8.57 16.22 -41.65
N SER A 239 -8.37 15.28 -40.72
CA SER A 239 -9.28 15.07 -39.58
C SER A 239 -8.55 14.83 -38.27
N ILE A 240 -9.08 15.37 -37.17
CA ILE A 240 -8.55 15.21 -35.80
C ILE A 240 -8.51 13.73 -35.39
N ILE A 241 -7.39 13.29 -34.81
CA ILE A 241 -7.25 11.94 -34.23
C ILE A 241 -8.28 11.76 -33.11
N GLN A 242 -9.02 10.66 -33.15
CA GLN A 242 -9.97 10.31 -32.09
C GLN A 242 -9.29 9.42 -31.05
N GLY A 243 -9.28 9.88 -29.80
CA GLY A 243 -8.63 9.20 -28.68
C GLY A 243 -7.20 9.65 -28.45
N ALA A 244 -6.48 8.91 -27.60
CA ALA A 244 -5.07 9.15 -27.36
C ALA A 244 -4.23 8.73 -28.57
N SER A 245 -3.17 9.49 -28.83
CA SER A 245 -2.10 9.14 -29.78
C SER A 245 -0.80 8.93 -28.99
N CYS A 246 0.29 8.59 -29.68
CA CYS A 246 1.57 8.37 -29.02
C CYS A 246 2.19 9.64 -28.40
N ASN A 247 1.66 10.82 -28.74
CA ASN A 247 2.13 12.14 -28.35
C ASN A 247 0.97 13.08 -28.03
N SER A 248 -0.19 12.55 -27.68
CA SER A 248 -1.30 13.31 -27.13
C SER A 248 -2.17 12.39 -26.28
N SER A 249 -2.62 12.87 -25.14
CA SER A 249 -3.48 12.12 -24.24
C SER A 249 -4.97 12.13 -24.64
N GLY A 250 -5.35 12.86 -25.70
CA GLY A 250 -6.74 12.92 -26.14
C GLY A 250 -6.99 13.76 -27.40
N SER A 251 -8.20 13.64 -27.95
CA SER A 251 -8.59 14.28 -29.20
C SER A 251 -8.55 15.81 -29.12
N HIS A 252 -7.67 16.45 -29.90
CA HIS A 252 -7.68 17.88 -30.16
C HIS A 252 -6.89 18.19 -31.44
N LEU A 253 -7.08 19.38 -31.98
CA LEU A 253 -6.23 20.00 -32.99
C LEU A 253 -5.29 20.97 -32.27
N HIS A 254 -3.99 20.77 -32.43
CA HIS A 254 -2.98 21.78 -32.08
C HIS A 254 -2.72 22.62 -33.32
N PHE A 255 -3.19 23.86 -33.32
CA PHE A 255 -3.12 24.78 -34.47
C PHE A 255 -2.07 25.86 -34.26
N ILE A 256 -1.12 25.97 -35.20
CA ILE A 256 -0.02 26.93 -35.15
C ILE A 256 -0.06 27.83 -36.38
N ILE A 257 0.24 29.11 -36.16
CA ILE A 257 0.62 30.04 -37.22
C ILE A 257 2.10 30.36 -37.00
N ARG A 258 2.93 30.29 -38.05
CA ARG A 258 4.34 30.68 -37.97
C ARG A 258 4.72 31.60 -39.11
N GLN A 259 5.72 32.44 -38.87
CA GLN A 259 6.42 33.23 -39.87
C GLN A 259 7.89 32.83 -39.82
N GLY A 260 8.39 32.15 -40.87
CA GLY A 260 9.67 31.45 -40.79
C GLY A 260 9.68 30.42 -39.65
N THR A 261 10.62 30.52 -38.71
CA THR A 261 10.71 29.64 -37.53
C THR A 261 9.99 30.17 -36.29
N ALA A 262 9.47 31.41 -36.33
CA ALA A 262 8.83 32.05 -35.18
C ALA A 262 7.32 31.79 -35.18
N THR A 263 6.77 31.31 -34.06
CA THR A 263 5.32 31.16 -33.91
C THR A 263 4.65 32.50 -33.63
N GLN A 264 3.42 32.63 -34.11
CA GLN A 264 2.56 33.79 -33.94
C GLN A 264 1.33 33.38 -33.14
N ASN A 265 0.73 34.33 -32.40
CA ASN A 265 -0.50 34.06 -31.68
C ASN A 265 -1.66 33.85 -32.67
N PRO A 266 -2.28 32.65 -32.75
CA PRO A 266 -3.37 32.40 -33.69
C PRO A 266 -4.58 33.33 -33.51
N PHE A 267 -4.83 33.83 -32.29
CA PHE A 267 -5.93 34.76 -32.02
C PHE A 267 -5.77 36.11 -32.71
N SER A 268 -4.55 36.52 -33.10
CA SER A 268 -4.36 37.72 -33.91
C SER A 268 -4.93 37.59 -35.33
N TYR A 269 -5.19 36.37 -35.80
CA TYR A 269 -5.63 36.07 -37.18
C TYR A 269 -7.03 35.49 -37.26
N LEU A 270 -7.45 34.71 -36.26
CA LEU A 270 -8.76 34.07 -36.22
C LEU A 270 -9.88 35.06 -35.88
N ARG A 271 -11.04 34.89 -36.50
CA ARG A 271 -12.22 35.75 -36.31
C ARG A 271 -12.87 35.58 -34.94
N SER A 272 -13.42 36.68 -34.41
CA SER A 272 -14.29 36.69 -33.23
C SER A 272 -15.72 36.21 -33.53
N GLY A 273 -16.56 36.12 -32.49
CA GLY A 273 -17.99 35.88 -32.65
C GLY A 273 -18.38 34.44 -32.96
N ILE A 274 -17.53 33.47 -32.62
CA ILE A 274 -17.84 32.04 -32.74
C ILE A 274 -18.41 31.47 -31.43
N ASP A 275 -19.20 30.39 -31.54
CA ASP A 275 -19.63 29.62 -30.38
C ASP A 275 -18.47 28.75 -29.85
N TYR A 276 -18.18 28.90 -28.56
CA TYR A 276 -17.10 28.19 -27.89
C TYR A 276 -17.41 27.86 -26.42
N GLU A 277 -16.64 26.95 -25.87
CA GLU A 277 -16.57 26.62 -24.44
C GLU A 277 -15.10 26.66 -24.01
N ASN A 278 -14.79 27.48 -23.01
CA ASN A 278 -13.44 27.57 -22.48
C ASN A 278 -13.19 26.43 -21.48
N CYS A 279 -12.31 25.51 -21.82
CA CYS A 279 -11.90 24.35 -21.03
C CYS A 279 -10.42 24.38 -20.65
N SER A 280 -9.79 25.56 -20.68
CA SER A 280 -8.35 25.71 -20.42
C SER A 280 -7.97 25.96 -18.95
N GLY A 281 -8.96 26.20 -18.08
CA GLY A 281 -8.78 26.42 -16.64
C GLY A 281 -8.97 25.17 -15.79
N SER A 282 -9.29 25.36 -14.51
CA SER A 282 -9.50 24.24 -13.57
C SER A 282 -10.65 23.30 -13.96
N SER A 283 -11.62 23.83 -14.72
CA SER A 283 -12.74 23.10 -15.31
C SER A 283 -13.30 23.83 -16.53
N CYS A 284 -14.07 23.16 -17.38
CA CYS A 284 -14.81 23.86 -18.44
C CYS A 284 -15.73 24.94 -17.85
N GLY A 285 -15.71 26.15 -18.41
CA GLY A 285 -16.47 27.32 -17.96
C GLY A 285 -15.89 28.05 -16.73
N SER A 286 -14.70 27.67 -16.25
CA SER A 286 -14.03 28.34 -15.14
C SER A 286 -13.49 29.72 -15.54
N ASN A 287 -13.46 30.65 -14.57
CA ASN A 287 -12.96 32.02 -14.77
C ASN A 287 -11.43 32.15 -14.69
N ASP A 288 -10.72 31.07 -14.37
CA ASP A 288 -9.26 31.05 -14.26
C ASP A 288 -8.57 30.61 -15.55
N GLY A 289 -9.32 30.13 -16.55
CA GLY A 289 -8.78 29.68 -17.84
C GLY A 289 -8.06 30.77 -18.64
N ASP A 290 -7.38 30.35 -19.70
CA ASP A 290 -6.72 31.24 -20.64
C ASP A 290 -7.72 32.22 -21.28
N PRO A 291 -7.33 33.50 -21.49
CA PRO A 291 -8.16 34.45 -22.20
C PRO A 291 -8.48 33.97 -23.62
N PHE A 292 -9.76 33.99 -23.99
CA PHE A 292 -10.20 33.71 -25.35
C PHE A 292 -10.52 35.03 -26.06
N SER A 293 -9.58 35.56 -26.83
CA SER A 293 -9.68 36.91 -27.41
C SER A 293 -9.20 36.98 -28.87
N PRO A 294 -9.87 36.27 -29.81
CA PRO A 294 -9.59 36.39 -31.24
C PRO A 294 -9.94 37.79 -31.77
N THR A 295 -9.08 38.37 -32.61
CA THR A 295 -9.22 39.73 -33.17
C THR A 295 -9.04 39.80 -34.69
N GLY A 296 -8.76 38.68 -35.35
CA GLY A 296 -8.50 38.66 -36.79
C GLY A 296 -9.77 38.44 -37.62
N GLY A 297 -9.59 37.98 -38.85
CA GLY A 297 -10.66 37.79 -39.83
C GLY A 297 -10.69 36.40 -40.49
N TRP A 298 -9.75 35.52 -40.18
CA TRP A 298 -9.68 34.18 -40.76
C TRP A 298 -10.72 33.27 -40.13
N ASP A 299 -11.25 32.36 -40.94
CA ASP A 299 -12.13 31.32 -40.45
C ASP A 299 -11.36 30.34 -39.57
N TRP A 300 -12.09 29.71 -38.64
CA TRP A 300 -11.51 28.71 -37.76
C TRP A 300 -11.22 27.41 -38.51
N PRO A 301 -10.14 26.70 -38.16
CA PRO A 301 -9.76 25.46 -38.84
C PRO A 301 -10.71 24.30 -38.54
N ILE A 302 -11.66 24.45 -37.61
CA ILE A 302 -12.63 23.44 -37.19
C ILE A 302 -14.02 24.06 -37.05
N ASN A 303 -15.05 23.23 -37.15
CA ASN A 303 -16.44 23.68 -37.01
C ASN A 303 -16.78 23.98 -35.53
N PRO A 304 -17.51 25.08 -35.23
CA PRO A 304 -18.06 25.31 -33.89
C PRO A 304 -19.16 24.28 -33.55
N LYS A 305 -19.52 24.07 -32.28
CA LYS A 305 -19.00 24.71 -31.06
C LYS A 305 -17.57 24.25 -30.74
N ILE A 306 -16.66 25.21 -30.55
CA ILE A 306 -15.26 24.92 -30.25
C ILE A 306 -15.08 24.71 -28.74
N LYS A 307 -14.41 23.64 -28.34
CA LYS A 307 -13.86 23.46 -27.00
C LYS A 307 -12.40 23.88 -27.00
N PHE A 308 -12.08 24.91 -26.26
CA PHE A 308 -10.76 25.50 -26.18
C PHE A 308 -10.02 24.97 -24.94
N SER A 309 -8.96 24.18 -25.14
CA SER A 309 -8.24 23.53 -24.05
C SER A 309 -6.94 24.23 -23.64
N GLN A 310 -6.31 24.99 -24.54
CA GLN A 310 -5.07 25.70 -24.20
C GLN A 310 -4.76 26.84 -25.18
N GLY A 311 -4.37 28.00 -24.63
CA GLY A 311 -4.03 29.21 -25.39
C GLY A 311 -2.60 29.29 -25.89
N TYR A 312 -2.24 30.43 -26.49
CA TYR A 312 -0.88 30.72 -26.93
C TYR A 312 -0.05 31.39 -25.82
N GLY A 313 1.20 30.97 -25.66
CA GLY A 313 2.18 31.59 -24.77
C GLY A 313 2.26 30.97 -23.38
N SER A 314 2.42 31.79 -22.35
CA SER A 314 2.30 31.31 -20.97
C SER A 314 0.83 31.05 -20.69
N THR A 315 0.44 29.79 -20.55
CA THR A 315 -0.95 29.35 -20.37
C THR A 315 -1.26 28.98 -18.93
N TRP A 316 -2.53 28.82 -18.61
CA TRP A 316 -2.98 28.32 -17.31
C TRP A 316 -2.38 26.94 -17.03
N ALA A 317 -2.38 26.05 -18.03
CA ALA A 317 -1.78 24.72 -17.91
C ALA A 317 -0.28 24.79 -17.55
N VAL A 318 0.48 25.67 -18.19
CA VAL A 318 1.91 25.90 -17.88
C VAL A 318 2.09 26.42 -16.45
N ARG A 319 1.26 27.38 -16.02
CA ARG A 319 1.40 28.02 -14.70
C ARG A 319 0.95 27.14 -13.53
N ASN A 320 -0.08 26.32 -13.74
CA ASN A 320 -0.82 25.68 -12.65
C ASN A 320 -0.73 24.15 -12.63
N THR A 321 -0.11 23.53 -13.63
CA THR A 321 -0.01 22.06 -13.73
C THR A 321 1.43 21.58 -13.88
N TRP A 322 1.62 20.27 -13.83
CA TRP A 322 2.93 19.64 -14.04
C TRP A 322 3.49 19.87 -15.45
N VAL A 323 2.67 20.25 -16.43
CA VAL A 323 3.08 20.51 -17.82
C VAL A 323 4.09 21.64 -17.90
N GLY A 324 4.01 22.63 -17.00
CA GLY A 324 5.02 23.69 -16.86
C GLY A 324 6.43 23.21 -16.53
N ARG A 325 6.63 21.93 -16.20
CA ARG A 325 7.97 21.33 -16.05
C ARG A 325 8.53 20.78 -17.35
N VAL A 326 7.71 20.66 -18.40
CA VAL A 326 8.10 20.17 -19.73
C VAL A 326 8.34 21.32 -20.69
N TYR A 327 7.44 22.31 -20.72
CA TYR A 327 7.60 23.51 -21.54
C TYR A 327 7.07 24.75 -20.81
N GLN A 328 7.63 25.92 -21.13
CA GLN A 328 7.25 27.21 -20.52
C GLN A 328 6.35 28.07 -21.43
N PHE A 329 6.18 27.65 -22.68
CA PHE A 329 5.48 28.43 -23.70
C PHE A 329 4.75 27.50 -24.66
N HIS A 330 3.44 27.72 -24.80
CA HIS A 330 2.62 27.03 -25.78
C HIS A 330 2.65 27.76 -27.12
N ASN A 331 2.95 27.04 -28.21
CA ASN A 331 3.29 27.64 -29.50
C ASN A 331 2.12 27.69 -30.49
N GLY A 332 0.90 27.38 -30.03
CA GLY A 332 -0.32 27.40 -30.83
C GLY A 332 -1.55 27.53 -29.95
N VAL A 333 -2.69 27.05 -30.46
CA VAL A 333 -3.93 26.89 -29.69
C VAL A 333 -4.43 25.46 -29.81
N ASP A 334 -4.88 24.91 -28.69
CA ASP A 334 -5.47 23.57 -28.64
C ASP A 334 -6.98 23.68 -28.59
N ILE A 335 -7.60 23.08 -29.60
CA ILE A 335 -9.03 23.20 -29.84
C ILE A 335 -9.61 21.88 -30.32
N SER A 336 -10.85 21.60 -29.93
CA SER A 336 -11.60 20.44 -30.42
C SER A 336 -13.05 20.84 -30.72
N SER A 337 -13.78 20.00 -31.45
CA SER A 337 -15.21 20.15 -31.62
C SER A 337 -15.88 18.79 -31.79
N ASN A 338 -17.21 18.80 -31.92
CA ASN A 338 -17.98 17.58 -32.21
C ASN A 338 -17.72 17.05 -33.64
N SER A 339 -17.09 17.85 -34.50
CA SER A 339 -16.66 17.44 -35.83
C SER A 339 -15.15 17.18 -35.81
N THR A 340 -14.72 16.11 -36.48
CA THR A 340 -13.29 15.83 -36.64
C THR A 340 -12.70 16.56 -37.83
N GLU A 341 -13.50 17.26 -38.63
CA GLU A 341 -13.07 17.90 -39.87
C GLU A 341 -12.13 19.07 -39.61
N VAL A 342 -10.99 19.07 -40.32
CA VAL A 342 -10.02 20.17 -40.32
C VAL A 342 -9.98 20.82 -41.69
N LYS A 343 -10.05 22.15 -41.73
CA LYS A 343 -10.14 22.97 -42.94
C LYS A 343 -8.97 23.95 -43.04
N ALA A 344 -8.57 24.25 -44.28
CA ALA A 344 -7.62 25.32 -44.55
C ALA A 344 -8.21 26.67 -44.15
N VAL A 345 -7.50 27.45 -43.33
CA VAL A 345 -7.96 28.77 -42.87
C VAL A 345 -7.77 29.86 -43.93
N LYS A 346 -6.92 29.56 -44.93
CA LYS A 346 -6.58 30.45 -46.04
C LYS A 346 -6.02 29.62 -47.21
N THR A 347 -6.14 30.15 -48.43
CA THR A 347 -5.60 29.54 -49.65
C THR A 347 -4.08 29.36 -49.56
N GLY A 348 -3.55 28.29 -50.15
CA GLY A 348 -2.12 28.00 -50.12
C GLY A 348 -1.73 26.69 -50.78
N THR A 349 -0.46 26.32 -50.65
CA THR A 349 0.07 25.00 -51.01
C THR A 349 0.05 24.09 -49.78
N LEU A 350 -0.64 22.95 -49.88
CA LEU A 350 -0.74 21.95 -48.82
C LEU A 350 0.43 20.97 -48.87
N PHE A 351 1.03 20.74 -47.70
CA PHE A 351 2.03 19.72 -47.45
C PHE A 351 1.52 18.75 -46.38
N ARG A 352 1.77 17.45 -46.58
CA ARG A 352 1.52 16.39 -45.60
C ARG A 352 2.83 16.02 -44.95
N GLY A 353 2.89 16.16 -43.63
CA GLY A 353 4.12 16.05 -42.87
C GLY A 353 4.04 15.04 -41.74
N SER A 354 5.18 14.42 -41.42
CA SER A 354 5.30 13.71 -40.15
C SER A 354 6.69 13.82 -39.52
N TYR A 355 6.74 13.76 -38.20
CA TYR A 355 7.98 13.72 -37.43
C TYR A 355 7.90 12.67 -36.31
N GLY A 356 8.99 11.94 -36.08
CA GLY A 356 9.08 10.91 -35.04
C GLY A 356 9.79 9.63 -35.52
N THR A 357 10.00 8.69 -34.61
CA THR A 357 10.72 7.43 -34.86
C THR A 357 9.85 6.21 -34.58
N GLY A 358 10.07 5.13 -35.33
CA GLY A 358 9.34 3.87 -35.15
C GLY A 358 7.82 4.03 -35.31
N SER A 359 7.07 3.48 -34.35
CA SER A 359 5.58 3.50 -34.34
C SER A 359 4.99 4.83 -33.83
N CYS A 360 5.80 5.74 -33.28
CA CYS A 360 5.32 7.03 -32.81
C CYS A 360 5.72 8.17 -33.75
N ARG A 361 4.75 8.62 -34.56
CA ARG A 361 4.94 9.72 -35.51
C ARG A 361 3.82 10.75 -35.35
N LEU A 362 4.18 12.00 -35.06
CA LEU A 362 3.28 13.14 -35.13
C LEU A 362 2.99 13.44 -36.59
N ARG A 363 1.75 13.19 -37.02
CA ARG A 363 1.26 13.63 -38.33
C ARG A 363 0.77 15.06 -38.23
N TYR A 364 1.06 15.84 -39.25
CA TYR A 364 0.60 17.19 -39.38
C TYR A 364 0.37 17.54 -40.85
N VAL A 365 -0.45 18.55 -41.09
CA VAL A 365 -0.45 19.24 -42.39
C VAL A 365 0.08 20.65 -42.22
N ARG A 366 0.78 21.14 -43.24
CA ARG A 366 1.25 22.52 -43.33
C ARG A 366 0.64 23.16 -44.57
N VAL A 367 0.14 24.38 -44.46
CA VAL A 367 -0.30 25.17 -45.61
C VAL A 367 0.58 26.41 -45.69
N ASP A 368 1.31 26.51 -46.81
CA ASP A 368 2.13 27.67 -47.18
C ASP A 368 1.24 28.68 -47.92
N HIS A 369 1.04 29.87 -47.34
CA HIS A 369 0.06 30.83 -47.86
C HIS A 369 0.67 31.74 -48.92
N GLU A 370 0.09 31.76 -50.12
CA GLU A 370 0.67 32.43 -51.30
C GLU A 370 0.86 33.95 -51.16
N ASP A 371 0.08 34.59 -50.29
CA ASP A 371 0.01 36.05 -50.14
C ASP A 371 0.72 36.58 -48.88
N SER A 372 1.50 35.73 -48.19
CA SER A 372 2.24 36.11 -46.99
C SER A 372 3.36 35.13 -46.66
N ASP A 373 4.36 35.54 -45.88
CA ASP A 373 5.39 34.63 -45.35
C ASP A 373 4.89 33.72 -44.20
N LEU A 374 3.59 33.43 -44.17
CA LEU A 374 2.93 32.68 -43.10
C LEU A 374 2.67 31.24 -43.53
N ASP A 375 3.06 30.33 -42.66
CA ASP A 375 2.61 28.94 -42.68
C ASP A 375 1.56 28.72 -41.59
N THR A 376 0.56 27.89 -41.88
CA THR A 376 -0.29 27.28 -40.85
C THR A 376 0.02 25.81 -40.69
N LEU A 377 0.13 25.33 -39.44
CA LEU A 377 0.33 23.93 -39.12
C LEU A 377 -0.84 23.39 -38.31
N TYR A 378 -1.23 22.16 -38.64
CA TYR A 378 -2.37 21.47 -38.07
C TYR A 378 -1.88 20.11 -37.59
N LEU A 379 -1.76 19.94 -36.28
CA LEU A 379 -1.16 18.76 -35.66
C LEU A 379 -2.22 17.93 -34.92
N HIS A 380 -1.88 16.69 -34.56
CA HIS A 380 -2.81 15.69 -34.00
C HIS A 380 -3.94 15.30 -34.95
N ILE A 381 -3.58 15.14 -36.22
CA ILE A 381 -4.52 14.85 -37.31
C ILE A 381 -4.15 13.57 -38.08
N ASN A 382 -5.09 13.11 -38.90
CA ASN A 382 -4.92 12.13 -39.97
C ASN A 382 -5.30 12.78 -41.31
N TYR A 383 -4.71 12.30 -42.42
CA TYR A 383 -4.95 12.80 -43.77
C TYR A 383 -4.84 11.70 -44.83
#